data_AF-A0A9E7A5W6-F1
#
_entry.id   AF-A0A9E7A5W6-F1
#
_cell.length_a   1.000
_cell.length_b   1.000
_cell.length_c   1.000
_cell.angle_alpha   90.00
_cell.angle_beta   90.00
_cell.angle_gamma   90.00
#
_symmetry.space_group_name_H-M   'P 1'
#
loop_
_entity.id
_entity.type
_entity.pdbx_description
1 polymer ?
#
loop_
_entity_poly.entity_id
_entity_poly.type
_entity_poly.pdbx_seq_one_letter_code
_entity_poly.pdbx_strand_id
1 'polypeptide(L)'
;MAEAVTSREAGEDAIHARLRKAIEKRESAYLWVPSDAITFVPRVSPTIYGDGRALFTIATLNQRPAYWVIRACSTWGCGLDRDDAPGPDFAQMTDQIMADLEEAFGRGRCGYSGNSLFWTRKERLRNCQCEECDEKRFKARWPMVDDSGGCSWSRTDWPKGFDTVENPLSWQGNLLAGHSPHRGGAPRRAN
;
A
#
# COMPACT_ATOMS: atom_id res chain seq x y z
N MET A 1 13.53 18.98 9.64
CA MET A 1 12.60 18.08 10.33
C MET A 1 11.41 17.95 9.40
N ALA A 2 11.16 16.76 8.83
CA ALA A 2 10.02 16.56 7.95
C ALA A 2 8.73 16.75 8.77
N GLU A 3 7.79 17.52 8.23
CA GLU A 3 6.46 17.65 8.80
C GLU A 3 5.83 16.26 8.90
N ALA A 4 5.26 15.91 10.05
CA ALA A 4 4.65 14.61 10.25
C ALA A 4 3.51 14.43 9.23
N VAL A 5 3.61 13.42 8.37
CA VAL A 5 2.54 13.11 7.43
C VAL A 5 1.31 12.70 8.22
N THR A 6 0.20 13.41 8.00
CA THR A 6 -1.09 13.05 8.57
C THR A 6 -1.57 11.73 7.96
N SER A 7 -2.08 10.84 8.80
CA SER A 7 -2.74 9.61 8.40
C SER A 7 -4.06 9.46 9.14
N ARG A 8 -4.96 8.65 8.57
CA ARG A 8 -6.23 8.29 9.18
C ARG A 8 -6.68 6.91 8.73
N GLU A 9 -7.44 6.24 9.58
CA GLU A 9 -8.22 5.07 9.18
C GLU A 9 -9.24 5.44 8.10
N ALA A 10 -9.47 4.53 7.16
CA ALA A 10 -10.47 4.70 6.12
C ALA A 10 -11.89 4.73 6.70
N GLY A 11 -12.18 3.89 7.72
CA GLY A 11 -13.50 3.81 8.35
C GLY A 11 -14.63 3.66 7.33
N GLU A 12 -15.62 4.56 7.38
CA GLU A 12 -16.79 4.59 6.48
C GLU A 12 -16.56 5.37 5.17
N ASP A 13 -15.32 5.65 4.78
CA ASP A 13 -14.99 6.34 3.52
C ASP A 13 -15.52 5.56 2.30
N ALA A 14 -16.59 6.08 1.69
CA ALA A 14 -17.28 5.43 0.57
C ALA A 14 -16.38 5.24 -0.66
N ILE A 15 -15.42 6.15 -0.87
CA ILE A 15 -14.44 6.05 -1.96
C ILE A 15 -13.49 4.88 -1.68
N HIS A 16 -13.06 4.73 -0.44
CA HIS A 16 -12.23 3.62 0.01
C HIS A 16 -12.96 2.28 -0.11
N ALA A 17 -14.21 2.18 0.36
CA ALA A 17 -15.03 0.98 0.22
C ALA A 17 -15.20 0.58 -1.25
N ARG A 18 -15.45 1.56 -2.12
CA ARG A 18 -15.52 1.36 -3.57
C ARG A 18 -14.18 0.91 -4.16
N LEU A 19 -13.07 1.47 -3.70
CA LEU A 19 -11.72 1.10 -4.15
C LEU A 19 -11.42 -0.35 -3.79
N ARG A 20 -11.71 -0.76 -2.55
CA ARG A 20 -11.58 -2.16 -2.10
C ARG A 20 -12.37 -3.10 -2.99
N LYS A 21 -13.63 -2.78 -3.29
CA LYS A 21 -14.46 -3.58 -4.20
C LYS A 21 -13.87 -3.69 -5.63
N ALA A 22 -13.17 -2.65 -6.09
CA ALA A 22 -12.56 -2.63 -7.41
C ALA A 22 -11.25 -3.45 -7.46
N ILE A 23 -10.41 -3.33 -6.42
CA ILE A 23 -9.04 -3.87 -6.34
C ILE A 23 -8.97 -5.28 -5.73
N GLU A 24 -9.75 -5.58 -4.70
CA GLU A 24 -9.64 -6.84 -3.93
C GLU A 24 -10.33 -8.00 -4.67
N LYS A 25 -9.89 -8.25 -5.90
CA LYS A 25 -10.32 -9.35 -6.75
C LYS A 25 -9.17 -10.33 -6.95
N ARG A 26 -9.53 -11.57 -7.28
CA ARG A 26 -8.53 -12.62 -7.54
C ARG A 26 -7.78 -12.29 -8.83
N GLU A 27 -6.46 -12.24 -8.73
CA GLU A 27 -5.54 -12.00 -9.84
C GLU A 27 -4.53 -13.15 -9.94
N SER A 28 -3.96 -13.32 -11.13
CA SER A 28 -2.87 -14.25 -11.40
C SER A 28 -1.74 -13.46 -12.06
N ALA A 29 -0.56 -13.47 -11.45
CA ALA A 29 0.62 -12.78 -11.97
C ALA A 29 1.88 -13.59 -11.68
N TYR A 30 2.95 -13.28 -12.41
CA TYR A 30 4.27 -13.87 -12.24
C TYR A 30 5.33 -12.78 -12.21
N LEU A 31 6.46 -13.05 -11.53
CA LEU A 31 7.59 -12.11 -11.48
C LEU A 31 8.54 -12.27 -12.68
N TRP A 32 8.88 -13.52 -13.02
CA TRP A 32 9.88 -13.81 -14.06
C TRP A 32 9.30 -14.48 -15.29
N VAL A 33 8.60 -15.60 -15.11
CA VAL A 33 8.03 -16.41 -16.20
C VAL A 33 6.61 -16.89 -15.87
N PRO A 34 5.75 -17.08 -16.89
CA PRO A 34 4.36 -17.49 -16.67
C PRO A 34 4.16 -18.80 -15.89
N SER A 35 5.12 -19.74 -15.93
CA SER A 35 5.05 -21.00 -15.19
C SER A 35 5.07 -20.82 -13.67
N ASP A 36 5.58 -19.69 -13.20
CA ASP A 36 5.73 -19.38 -11.77
C ASP A 36 4.61 -18.47 -11.28
N ALA A 37 3.52 -18.36 -12.07
CA ALA A 37 2.40 -17.52 -11.71
C ALA A 37 1.76 -17.98 -10.40
N ILE A 38 1.52 -17.01 -9.52
CA ILE A 38 0.74 -17.22 -8.30
C ILE A 38 -0.60 -16.55 -8.43
N THR A 39 -1.58 -17.09 -7.73
CA THR A 39 -2.89 -16.47 -7.57
C THR A 39 -2.97 -15.80 -6.21
N PHE A 40 -3.38 -14.54 -6.19
CA PHE A 40 -3.59 -13.78 -4.95
C PHE A 40 -4.74 -12.79 -5.11
N VAL A 41 -5.05 -12.07 -4.04
CA VAL A 41 -6.01 -10.97 -4.06
C VAL A 41 -5.26 -9.76 -3.53
N PRO A 42 -4.98 -8.72 -4.35
CA PRO A 42 -4.38 -7.49 -3.85
C PRO A 42 -5.19 -6.94 -2.68
N ARG A 43 -4.53 -6.24 -1.76
CA ARG A 43 -5.19 -5.67 -0.58
C ARG A 43 -5.03 -4.17 -0.55
N VAL A 44 -6.10 -3.45 -0.25
CA VAL A 44 -6.00 -2.01 -0.01
C VAL A 44 -5.65 -1.80 1.46
N SER A 45 -4.61 -1.02 1.76
CA SER A 45 -4.30 -0.63 3.14
C SER A 45 -5.51 0.11 3.75
N PRO A 46 -5.93 -0.19 4.99
CA PRO A 46 -7.01 0.56 5.65
C PRO A 46 -6.60 2.00 5.98
N THR A 47 -5.31 2.30 5.98
CA THR A 47 -4.77 3.63 6.29
C THR A 47 -4.72 4.51 5.04
N ILE A 48 -5.17 5.76 5.19
CA ILE A 48 -5.10 6.81 4.16
C ILE A 48 -4.10 7.87 4.63
N TYR A 49 -3.13 8.20 3.78
CA TYR A 49 -2.09 9.19 4.08
C TYR A 49 -2.36 10.52 3.34
N GLY A 50 -2.16 11.64 4.01
CA GLY A 50 -2.40 12.98 3.50
C GLY A 50 -3.80 13.15 2.91
N ASP A 51 -3.89 13.69 1.69
CA ASP A 51 -5.18 13.87 1.02
C ASP A 51 -5.78 12.58 0.42
N GLY A 52 -5.03 11.48 0.39
CA GLY A 52 -5.48 10.18 -0.10
C GLY A 52 -5.93 10.16 -1.56
N ARG A 53 -5.45 11.10 -2.38
CA ARG A 53 -5.84 11.27 -3.78
C ARG A 53 -4.96 10.49 -4.76
N ALA A 54 -3.73 10.15 -4.38
CA ALA A 54 -2.85 9.30 -5.18
C ALA A 54 -2.95 7.82 -4.76
N LEU A 55 -2.73 6.92 -5.72
CA LEU A 55 -2.55 5.50 -5.45
C LEU A 55 -1.12 5.06 -5.70
N PHE A 56 -0.64 4.19 -4.82
CA PHE A 56 0.63 3.51 -4.94
C PHE A 56 0.42 2.02 -4.74
N THR A 57 1.22 1.21 -5.40
CA THR A 57 1.39 -0.20 -5.03
C THR A 57 2.67 -0.37 -4.25
N ILE A 58 2.67 -1.29 -3.31
CA ILE A 58 3.86 -1.72 -2.58
C ILE A 58 3.85 -3.24 -2.48
N ALA A 59 5.00 -3.85 -2.71
CA ALA A 59 5.19 -5.29 -2.60
C ALA A 59 6.52 -5.58 -1.91
N THR A 60 6.51 -6.40 -0.87
CA THR A 60 7.77 -6.86 -0.27
C THR A 60 8.48 -7.82 -1.22
N LEU A 61 9.81 -7.81 -1.22
CA LEU A 61 10.56 -8.60 -2.21
C LEU A 61 10.24 -10.10 -2.13
N ASN A 62 9.97 -10.61 -0.93
CA ASN A 62 9.67 -12.02 -0.66
C ASN A 62 8.25 -12.46 -1.05
N GLN A 63 7.34 -11.50 -1.28
CA GLN A 63 5.92 -11.81 -1.54
C GLN A 63 5.48 -11.40 -2.94
N ARG A 64 6.36 -10.78 -3.73
CA ARG A 64 6.09 -10.50 -5.15
C ARG A 64 5.73 -11.78 -5.90
N PRO A 65 4.77 -11.71 -6.84
CA PRO A 65 4.10 -10.51 -7.34
C PRO A 65 2.91 -10.01 -6.49
N ALA A 66 2.62 -10.57 -5.31
CA ALA A 66 1.53 -10.04 -4.47
C ALA A 66 1.85 -8.65 -3.92
N TYR A 67 0.85 -7.77 -3.86
CA TYR A 67 1.02 -6.35 -3.52
C TYR A 67 -0.16 -5.78 -2.74
N TRP A 68 0.12 -4.71 -1.98
CA TRP A 68 -0.88 -3.85 -1.37
C TRP A 68 -1.03 -2.57 -2.18
N VAL A 69 -2.22 -1.96 -2.10
CA VAL A 69 -2.53 -0.65 -2.68
C VAL A 69 -2.70 0.36 -1.56
N ILE A 70 -2.00 1.49 -1.67
CA ILE A 70 -1.96 2.55 -0.68
C ILE A 70 -2.63 3.80 -1.25
N ARG A 71 -3.57 4.36 -0.51
CA ARG A 71 -4.09 5.73 -0.77
C ARG A 71 -3.21 6.72 -0.03
N ALA A 72 -2.48 7.54 -0.75
CA ALA A 72 -1.56 8.51 -0.16
C ALA A 72 -1.70 9.91 -0.77
N CYS A 73 -0.90 10.84 -0.25
CA CYS A 73 -0.97 12.25 -0.61
C CYS A 73 -0.58 12.45 -2.07
N SER A 74 -1.30 13.32 -2.79
CA SER A 74 -0.94 13.63 -4.18
C SER A 74 0.40 14.34 -4.34
N THR A 75 0.97 14.89 -3.26
CA THR A 75 2.25 15.60 -3.28
C THR A 75 3.46 14.69 -3.17
N TRP A 76 3.27 13.42 -2.79
CA TRP A 76 4.39 12.49 -2.61
C TRP A 76 5.06 12.19 -3.94
N GLY A 77 6.39 12.26 -3.94
CA GLY A 77 7.22 11.78 -5.04
C GLY A 77 7.36 10.26 -5.00
N CYS A 78 7.63 9.68 -6.16
CA CYS A 78 7.92 8.26 -6.32
C CYS A 78 8.76 8.10 -7.58
N GLY A 79 10.08 7.97 -7.44
CA GLY A 79 11.14 7.56 -8.38
C GLY A 79 11.03 7.82 -9.91
N LEU A 80 9.87 7.59 -10.53
CA LEU A 80 9.50 7.91 -11.90
C LEU A 80 8.82 9.28 -12.07
N ASP A 81 8.53 9.97 -10.96
CA ASP A 81 7.95 11.31 -10.99
C ASP A 81 9.01 12.38 -11.35
N ARG A 82 8.53 13.58 -11.65
CA ARG A 82 9.41 14.75 -11.77
C ARG A 82 10.12 15.03 -10.44
N ASP A 83 11.38 15.50 -10.53
CA ASP A 83 12.23 15.82 -9.37
C ASP A 83 11.70 16.99 -8.50
N ASP A 84 10.61 17.65 -8.91
CA ASP A 84 10.00 18.81 -8.25
C ASP A 84 8.78 18.46 -7.37
N ALA A 85 8.63 17.19 -6.97
CA ALA A 85 7.58 16.77 -6.04
C ALA A 85 7.68 17.55 -4.69
N PRO A 86 6.60 18.23 -4.24
CA PRO A 86 6.66 19.07 -3.06
C PRO A 86 6.52 18.31 -1.73
N GLY A 87 6.05 17.06 -1.77
CA GLY A 87 5.95 16.18 -0.61
C GLY A 87 7.17 15.26 -0.44
N PRO A 88 7.17 14.40 0.60
CA PRO A 88 8.23 13.40 0.76
C PRO A 88 8.28 12.42 -0.41
N ASP A 89 9.43 11.79 -0.62
CA ASP A 89 9.52 10.64 -1.50
C ASP A 89 8.88 9.41 -0.83
N PHE A 90 8.21 8.56 -1.59
CA PHE A 90 7.57 7.35 -1.09
C PHE A 90 8.54 6.47 -0.27
N ALA A 91 9.82 6.40 -0.66
CA ALA A 91 10.86 5.67 0.08
C ALA A 91 11.02 6.15 1.52
N GLN A 92 10.76 7.43 1.81
CA GLN A 92 10.83 7.98 3.17
C GLN A 92 9.66 7.53 4.04
N MET A 93 8.59 7.02 3.40
CA MET A 93 7.35 6.60 4.06
C MET A 93 7.23 5.08 4.20
N THR A 94 8.16 4.30 3.62
CA THR A 94 8.03 2.84 3.56
C THR A 94 7.99 2.20 4.94
N ASP A 95 8.79 2.67 5.90
CA ASP A 95 8.84 2.07 7.23
C ASP A 95 7.51 2.25 7.97
N GLN A 96 6.92 3.46 7.89
CA GLN A 96 5.59 3.71 8.45
C GLN A 96 4.51 2.88 7.75
N ILE A 97 4.54 2.83 6.42
CA ILE A 97 3.57 2.04 5.65
C ILE A 97 3.68 0.55 6.00
N MET A 98 4.89 0.00 6.15
CA MET A 98 5.07 -1.39 6.54
C MET A 98 4.55 -1.66 7.96
N ALA A 99 4.81 -0.77 8.91
CA ALA A 99 4.26 -0.88 10.26
C ALA A 99 2.73 -0.89 10.24
N ASP A 100 2.10 0.01 9.49
CA ASP A 100 0.63 0.09 9.38
C ASP A 100 0.05 -1.16 8.67
N LEU A 101 0.75 -1.71 7.67
CA LEU A 101 0.36 -2.96 7.01
C LEU A 101 0.50 -4.18 7.96
N GLU A 102 1.54 -4.23 8.78
CA GLU A 102 1.74 -5.27 9.80
C GLU A 102 0.63 -5.22 10.86
N GLU A 103 0.24 -4.02 11.30
CA GLU A 103 -0.87 -3.82 12.23
C GLU A 103 -2.20 -4.27 11.60
N ALA A 104 -2.44 -3.90 10.34
CA ALA A 104 -3.70 -4.21 9.65
C ALA A 104 -3.85 -5.68 9.25
N PHE A 105 -2.75 -6.33 8.83
CA PHE A 105 -2.80 -7.64 8.19
C PHE A 105 -2.02 -8.73 8.92
N GLY A 106 -1.29 -8.37 9.97
CA GLY A 106 -0.42 -9.24 10.73
C GLY A 106 1.00 -9.28 10.19
N ARG A 107 1.94 -9.54 11.09
CA ARG A 107 3.37 -9.72 10.78
C ARG A 107 3.65 -11.16 10.35
N GLY A 108 4.24 -11.33 9.17
CA GLY A 108 4.66 -12.60 8.58
C GLY A 108 6.07 -13.05 9.00
N ARG A 109 6.66 -12.41 10.00
CA ARG A 109 8.00 -12.68 10.52
C ARG A 109 7.98 -12.86 12.04
N CYS A 110 8.82 -13.77 12.51
CA CYS A 110 9.00 -14.02 13.93
C CYS A 110 9.47 -12.76 14.66
N GLY A 111 8.78 -12.38 15.74
CA GLY A 111 9.12 -11.19 16.52
C GLY A 111 10.49 -11.27 17.20
N TYR A 112 11.00 -12.47 17.45
CA TYR A 112 12.28 -12.69 18.14
C TYR A 112 13.49 -12.75 17.20
N SER A 113 13.35 -13.39 16.05
CA SER A 113 14.48 -13.69 15.15
C SER A 113 14.36 -13.08 13.76
N GLY A 114 13.21 -12.49 13.43
CA GLY A 114 12.91 -12.04 12.07
C GLY A 114 12.81 -13.19 11.07
N ASN A 115 12.74 -14.44 11.53
CA ASN A 115 12.61 -15.63 10.68
C ASN A 115 11.25 -15.60 9.94
N SER A 116 11.22 -15.96 8.66
CA SER A 116 9.96 -15.93 7.90
C SER A 116 8.98 -16.99 8.41
N LEU A 117 7.77 -16.58 8.75
CA LEU A 117 6.70 -17.47 9.22
C LEU A 117 5.93 -18.12 8.08
N PHE A 118 6.26 -17.76 6.83
CA PHE A 118 5.77 -18.41 5.61
C PHE A 118 6.45 -19.75 5.33
N TRP A 119 7.68 -19.93 5.84
CA TRP A 119 8.43 -21.17 5.71
C TRP A 119 7.77 -22.33 6.46
N THR A 120 8.10 -23.55 6.06
CA THR A 120 7.60 -24.74 6.76
C THR A 120 8.12 -24.77 8.19
N ARG A 121 7.39 -25.38 9.13
CA ARG A 121 7.86 -25.53 10.52
C ARG A 121 9.28 -26.11 10.62
N LYS A 122 9.61 -27.08 9.76
CA LYS A 122 10.95 -27.69 9.71
C LYS A 122 12.03 -26.67 9.37
N GLU A 123 11.77 -25.78 8.43
CA GLU A 123 12.70 -24.71 8.05
C GLU A 123 12.77 -23.63 9.12
N ARG A 124 11.63 -23.25 9.72
CA ARG A 124 11.60 -22.27 10.81
C ARG A 124 12.47 -22.70 11.98
N LEU A 125 12.30 -23.95 12.43
CA LEU A 125 13.02 -24.54 13.57
C LEU A 125 14.52 -24.73 13.36
N ARG A 126 15.00 -24.72 12.11
CA ARG A 126 16.45 -24.72 11.82
C ARG A 126 17.10 -23.40 12.24
N ASN A 127 16.37 -22.30 12.14
CA ASN A 127 16.90 -20.95 12.36
C ASN A 127 16.43 -20.35 13.70
N CYS A 128 15.29 -20.80 14.25
CA CYS A 128 14.74 -20.27 15.48
C CYS A 128 13.85 -21.29 16.20
N GLN A 129 14.09 -21.52 17.49
CA GLN A 129 13.37 -22.48 18.34
C GLN A 129 12.39 -21.80 19.31
N CYS A 130 12.02 -20.54 19.07
CA CYS A 130 11.01 -19.86 19.88
C CYS A 130 9.61 -20.46 19.63
N GLU A 131 8.68 -20.18 20.54
CA GLU A 131 7.29 -20.68 20.51
C GLU A 131 6.60 -20.36 19.18
N GLU A 132 6.76 -19.13 18.68
CA GLU A 132 6.16 -18.68 17.42
C GLU A 132 6.66 -19.49 16.20
N CYS A 133 7.94 -19.85 16.18
CA CYS A 133 8.52 -20.68 15.10
C CYS A 133 8.16 -22.17 15.25
N ASP A 134 7.98 -22.64 16.48
CA ASP A 134 7.58 -24.02 16.79
C ASP A 134 6.08 -24.26 16.64
N GLU A 135 5.26 -23.21 16.58
CA GLU A 135 3.81 -23.32 16.57
C GLU A 135 3.31 -24.23 15.43
N LYS A 136 2.81 -25.41 15.81
CA LYS A 136 2.56 -26.54 14.89
C LYS A 136 1.49 -26.26 13.85
N ARG A 137 0.54 -25.36 14.15
CA ARG A 137 -0.61 -25.06 13.28
C ARG A 137 -0.54 -23.68 12.63
N PHE A 138 0.35 -22.81 13.10
CA PHE A 138 0.49 -21.48 12.53
C PHE A 138 1.39 -21.50 11.31
N LYS A 139 0.92 -20.90 10.24
CA LYS A 139 1.68 -20.59 9.02
C LYS A 139 1.18 -19.25 8.54
N ALA A 140 2.08 -18.29 8.37
CA ALA A 140 1.71 -17.01 7.82
C ALA A 140 1.12 -17.17 6.42
N ARG A 141 0.17 -16.31 6.08
CA ARG A 141 -0.52 -16.32 4.80
C ARG A 141 -0.67 -14.90 4.31
N TRP A 142 -0.69 -14.72 3.00
CA TRP A 142 -1.12 -13.47 2.41
C TRP A 142 -2.49 -13.05 3.00
N PRO A 143 -2.67 -11.81 3.48
CA PRO A 143 -1.82 -10.63 3.27
C PRO A 143 -0.92 -10.23 4.44
N MET A 144 -0.49 -11.15 5.31
CA MET A 144 0.51 -10.84 6.35
C MET A 144 1.82 -10.36 5.72
N VAL A 145 2.55 -9.45 6.38
CA VAL A 145 3.72 -8.76 5.81
C VAL A 145 5.03 -9.51 6.14
N ASP A 146 5.79 -9.86 5.11
CA ASP A 146 7.20 -10.28 5.24
C ASP A 146 8.08 -9.16 4.67
N ASP A 147 8.48 -8.22 5.53
CA ASP A 147 9.27 -7.04 5.18
C ASP A 147 10.76 -7.34 4.94
N SER A 148 11.19 -8.60 5.05
CA SER A 148 12.60 -8.95 4.91
C SER A 148 13.10 -8.71 3.49
N GLY A 149 14.27 -8.09 3.36
CA GLY A 149 14.86 -7.77 2.05
C GLY A 149 14.32 -6.50 1.40
N GLY A 150 13.40 -5.78 2.06
CA GLY A 150 12.85 -4.52 1.56
C GLY A 150 11.64 -4.71 0.65
N CYS A 151 11.30 -3.66 -0.10
CA CYS A 151 10.13 -3.63 -0.95
C CYS A 151 10.37 -2.90 -2.27
N SER A 152 9.47 -3.15 -3.22
CA SER A 152 9.31 -2.35 -4.42
C SER A 152 7.99 -1.61 -4.36
N TRP A 153 7.97 -0.39 -4.85
CA TRP A 153 6.77 0.42 -4.96
C TRP A 153 6.67 1.04 -6.34
N SER A 154 5.46 1.41 -6.71
CA SER A 154 5.19 2.19 -7.90
C SER A 154 3.93 3.00 -7.73
N ARG A 155 3.85 4.12 -8.43
CA ARG A 155 2.58 4.82 -8.63
C ARG A 155 1.66 3.96 -9.50
N THR A 156 0.34 4.03 -9.24
CA THR A 156 -0.65 3.31 -10.04
C THR A 156 -1.90 4.16 -10.27
N ASP A 157 -2.65 3.83 -11.33
CA ASP A 157 -3.89 4.52 -11.66
C ASP A 157 -5.05 4.08 -10.77
N TRP A 158 -5.98 4.99 -10.52
CA TRP A 158 -7.28 4.61 -10.00
C TRP A 158 -8.00 3.67 -10.98
N PRO A 159 -8.74 2.66 -10.48
CA PRO A 159 -9.54 1.79 -11.34
C PRO A 159 -10.53 2.57 -12.21
N LYS A 160 -10.96 1.96 -13.32
CA LYS A 160 -11.99 2.56 -14.18
C LYS A 160 -13.25 2.93 -13.39
N GLY A 161 -13.80 4.09 -13.71
CA GLY A 161 -15.03 4.62 -13.15
C GLY A 161 -14.83 5.56 -11.96
N PHE A 162 -13.63 5.67 -11.39
CA PHE A 162 -13.32 6.76 -10.46
C PHE A 162 -13.14 8.07 -11.24
N ASP A 163 -13.59 9.18 -10.64
CA ASP A 163 -13.39 10.49 -11.22
C ASP A 163 -11.97 10.95 -10.92
N THR A 164 -11.17 11.20 -11.97
CA THR A 164 -9.75 11.49 -11.86
C THR A 164 -9.34 12.66 -12.73
N VAL A 165 -8.25 13.29 -12.30
CA VAL A 165 -7.58 14.39 -13.02
C VAL A 165 -6.13 14.01 -13.25
N GLU A 166 -5.54 14.59 -14.29
CA GLU A 166 -4.12 14.37 -14.62
C GLU A 166 -3.22 14.71 -13.42
N ASN A 167 -2.20 13.86 -13.21
CA ASN A 167 -1.23 14.08 -12.16
C ASN A 167 -0.14 15.05 -12.66
N PRO A 168 0.07 16.22 -12.01
CA PRO A 168 1.09 17.17 -12.46
C PRO A 168 2.52 16.65 -12.30
N LEU A 169 2.74 15.64 -11.44
CA LEU A 169 4.07 15.10 -11.13
C LEU A 169 4.49 13.94 -12.05
N SER A 170 3.54 13.33 -12.76
CA SER A 170 3.76 12.05 -13.43
C SER A 170 2.83 11.84 -14.60
N TRP A 171 3.30 11.20 -15.66
CA TRP A 171 2.48 10.85 -16.83
C TRP A 171 1.52 9.66 -16.57
N GLN A 172 1.64 9.02 -15.41
CA GLN A 172 0.79 7.91 -14.95
C GLN A 172 0.31 8.15 -13.52
N GLY A 173 -0.71 7.42 -13.08
CA GLY A 173 -1.22 7.53 -11.72
C GLY A 173 -1.98 8.83 -11.51
N ASN A 174 -3.02 9.02 -12.32
CA ASN A 174 -3.93 10.16 -12.20
C ASN A 174 -4.47 10.29 -10.77
N LEU A 175 -4.75 11.51 -10.36
CA LEU A 175 -5.21 11.80 -9.02
C LEU A 175 -6.73 11.69 -8.94
N LEU A 176 -7.26 11.24 -7.81
CA LEU A 176 -8.68 11.36 -7.53
C LEU A 176 -9.09 12.83 -7.64
N ALA A 177 -10.17 13.11 -8.36
CA ALA A 177 -10.71 14.46 -8.44
C ALA A 177 -11.09 14.93 -7.03
N GLY A 178 -10.58 16.09 -6.62
CA GLY A 178 -10.95 16.67 -5.34
C GLY A 178 -12.43 17.03 -5.36
N HIS A 179 -13.21 16.51 -4.41
CA HIS A 179 -14.47 17.16 -4.09
C HIS A 179 -14.10 18.48 -3.40
N SER A 180 -14.17 19.61 -4.10
CA SER A 180 -14.11 20.90 -3.40
C SER A 180 -15.24 20.92 -2.37
N PRO A 181 -14.96 21.00 -1.06
CA PRO A 181 -16.00 21.38 -0.13
C PRO A 181 -16.26 22.85 -0.40
N HIS A 182 -17.40 23.17 -1.01
CA HIS A 182 -17.89 24.53 -1.26
C HIS A 182 -16.88 25.51 -1.87
N ARG A 183 -16.99 25.76 -3.19
CA ARG A 183 -16.82 27.15 -3.66
C ARG A 183 -17.91 27.96 -2.97
N GLY A 184 -17.57 28.61 -1.85
CA GLY A 184 -18.34 29.72 -1.33
C GLY A 184 -18.47 30.73 -2.47
N GLY A 185 -19.63 30.71 -3.13
CA GLY A 185 -20.01 31.78 -4.03
C GLY A 185 -20.05 33.04 -3.19
N ALA A 186 -19.03 33.89 -3.32
CA ALA A 186 -19.13 35.25 -2.86
C ALA A 186 -20.38 35.83 -3.55
N PRO A 187 -21.37 36.37 -2.81
CA PRO A 187 -22.49 37.02 -3.44
C PRO A 187 -21.93 38.18 -4.25
N ARG A 188 -22.27 38.20 -5.54
CA ARG A 188 -22.12 39.39 -6.38
C ARG A 188 -22.82 40.52 -5.63
N ARG A 189 -22.05 41.48 -5.11
CA ARG A 189 -22.61 42.76 -4.67
C ARG A 189 -23.21 43.41 -5.90
N ALA A 190 -24.53 43.50 -5.93
CA ALA A 190 -25.24 44.41 -6.79
C ALA A 190 -25.26 45.77 -6.11
N ASN A 191 -24.84 46.78 -6.89
CA ASN A 191 -24.85 48.23 -6.66
C ASN A 191 -23.92 48.79 -5.57
#